data_AF-A0A538Q1N5-F1
#
_entry.id   AF-A0A538Q1N5-F1
#
_cell.length_a   1.000
_cell.length_b   1.000
_cell.length_c   1.000
_cell.angle_alpha   90.00
_cell.angle_beta   90.00
_cell.angle_gamma   90.00
#
_symmetry.space_group_name_H-M   'P 1'
#
loop_
_entity.id
_entity.type
_entity.pdbx_description
1 polymer ?
#
loop_
_entity_poly.entity_id
_entity_poly.type
_entity_poly.pdbx_seq_one_letter_code
_entity_poly.pdbx_strand_id
1 'polypeptide(L)'
;MTKVLVSNNTELLRHFTAPPFQRLDLQLLVAASTAEAHELFRREEPALAVIDAEPGGFDTARAIKAHNPATRVVLVAGKQLSGDQMRQVSVSGCDELLIAPMTADELHDVVAIQLGEPRPGSEAFSVAVRLADRPVTATVSNLSIDGVRLVVDEPVAEGQVLEIAIAPEGDAPVEIRGTAVWAQPRDGKTVVGVAFDRPDDRARAVLARLTQWQVVKDGERIRVVLRGDFTEATRFDDLLPAMVGRVVFDTARVTYMNSLGVRAWCEFLRHARIQGCTVTSFFAPFHCIGCDHQEERLLQTAAILASNLEPPTFKCPSCGGALEFDDLPERYFAFLQDESD
;
A
#
# COMPACT_ATOMS: atom_id res chain seq x y z
N MET A 1 22.05 -0.26 -0.89
CA MET A 1 21.56 0.80 -1.80
C MET A 1 21.02 0.26 -3.10
N THR A 2 19.70 0.31 -3.25
CA THR A 2 19.00 -0.03 -4.49
C THR A 2 19.14 1.14 -5.47
N LYS A 3 19.63 0.87 -6.69
CA LYS A 3 19.80 1.91 -7.70
C LYS A 3 18.48 2.18 -8.42
N VAL A 4 18.12 3.46 -8.54
CA VAL A 4 16.93 3.92 -9.25
C VAL A 4 17.34 4.95 -10.28
N LEU A 5 17.07 4.69 -11.56
CA LEU A 5 17.23 5.67 -12.62
C LEU A 5 16.05 6.63 -12.63
N VAL A 6 16.29 7.93 -12.64
CA VAL A 6 15.23 8.95 -12.56
C VAL A 6 15.47 10.02 -13.62
N SER A 7 14.42 10.44 -14.34
CA SER A 7 14.48 11.63 -15.18
C SER A 7 14.83 12.88 -14.35
N ASN A 8 15.57 13.81 -14.93
CA ASN A 8 15.88 15.11 -14.31
C ASN A 8 14.65 16.04 -14.29
N ASN A 9 13.64 15.64 -13.53
CA ASN A 9 12.41 16.36 -13.29
C ASN A 9 12.44 16.94 -11.87
N THR A 10 12.30 18.27 -11.76
CA THR A 10 12.39 18.97 -10.48
C THR A 10 11.33 18.49 -9.47
N GLU A 11 10.13 18.14 -9.93
CA GLU A 11 9.07 17.59 -9.08
C GLU A 11 9.46 16.20 -8.55
N LEU A 12 9.90 15.28 -9.42
CA LEU A 12 10.35 13.95 -9.02
C LEU A 12 11.52 14.03 -8.03
N LEU A 13 12.56 14.80 -8.37
CA LEU A 13 13.75 14.94 -7.52
C LEU A 13 13.39 15.51 -6.15
N ARG A 14 12.50 16.50 -6.09
CA ARG A 14 11.99 17.03 -4.82
C ARG A 14 11.27 15.94 -4.02
N HIS A 15 10.42 15.14 -4.65
CA HIS A 15 9.71 14.06 -3.96
C HIS A 15 10.63 12.97 -3.42
N PHE A 16 11.67 12.57 -4.18
CA PHE A 16 12.66 11.60 -3.70
C PHE A 16 13.48 12.09 -2.49
N THR A 17 13.54 13.40 -2.22
CA THR A 17 14.14 13.94 -1.00
C THR A 17 13.20 13.97 0.22
N ALA A 18 11.92 13.64 0.03
CA ALA A 18 10.94 13.69 1.09
C ALA A 18 11.17 12.59 2.14
N PRO A 19 10.71 12.79 3.40
CA PRO A 19 10.89 11.84 4.49
C PRO A 19 10.54 10.37 4.20
N PRO A 20 9.48 10.04 3.42
CA PRO A 20 9.15 8.64 3.11
C PRO A 20 10.30 7.87 2.45
N PHE A 21 11.10 8.51 1.59
CA PHE A 21 12.17 7.86 0.85
C PHE A 21 13.46 7.65 1.65
N GLN A 22 13.60 8.29 2.82
CA GLN A 22 14.82 8.17 3.64
C GLN A 22 15.08 6.74 4.13
N ARG A 23 14.03 5.91 4.22
CA ARG A 23 14.11 4.52 4.71
C ARG A 23 14.39 3.50 3.61
N LEU A 24 14.23 3.86 2.33
CA LEU A 24 14.38 2.95 1.19
C LEU A 24 15.84 2.77 0.73
N ASP A 25 16.81 3.46 1.36
CA ASP A 25 18.25 3.38 1.04
C ASP A 25 18.53 3.44 -0.49
N LEU A 26 17.89 4.41 -1.18
CA LEU A 26 17.96 4.50 -2.64
C LEU A 26 19.18 5.30 -3.10
N GLN A 27 19.84 4.81 -4.15
CA GLN A 27 20.81 5.57 -4.93
C GLN A 27 20.16 6.06 -6.22
N LEU A 28 19.95 7.38 -6.34
CA LEU A 28 19.37 7.96 -7.55
C LEU A 28 20.44 8.15 -8.63
N LEU A 29 20.19 7.59 -9.80
CA LEU A 29 20.93 7.84 -11.03
C LEU A 29 20.10 8.84 -11.85
N VAL A 30 20.47 10.12 -11.86
CA VAL A 30 19.67 11.16 -12.50
C VAL A 30 20.09 11.33 -13.95
N ALA A 31 19.14 11.20 -14.89
CA ALA A 31 19.37 11.38 -16.31
C ALA A 31 18.78 12.72 -16.79
N ALA A 32 19.61 13.59 -17.36
CA ALA A 32 19.17 14.86 -17.95
C ALA A 32 18.61 14.70 -19.39
N SER A 33 18.76 13.53 -20.00
CA SER A 33 18.26 13.24 -21.34
C SER A 33 17.99 11.74 -21.52
N THR A 34 17.24 11.38 -22.57
CA THR A 34 17.01 9.98 -22.96
C THR A 34 18.33 9.25 -23.28
N ALA A 35 19.25 9.93 -23.97
CA ALA A 35 20.57 9.38 -24.29
C ALA A 35 21.38 9.06 -23.01
N GLU A 36 21.36 9.95 -22.04
CA GLU A 36 21.99 9.71 -20.74
C GLU A 36 21.28 8.60 -19.96
N ALA A 37 19.95 8.53 -20.01
CA ALA A 37 19.18 7.47 -19.37
C ALA A 37 19.58 6.08 -19.88
N HIS A 38 19.74 5.92 -21.21
CA HIS A 38 20.23 4.68 -21.79
C HIS A 38 21.65 4.32 -21.35
N GLU A 39 22.54 5.31 -21.27
CA GLU A 39 23.92 5.08 -20.85
C GLU A 39 24.02 4.69 -19.37
N LEU A 40 23.31 5.41 -18.49
CA LEU A 40 23.23 5.07 -17.07
C LEU A 40 22.62 3.68 -16.87
N PHE A 41 21.55 3.35 -17.59
CA PHE A 41 20.91 2.05 -17.49
C PHE A 41 21.87 0.90 -17.89
N ARG A 42 22.53 1.00 -19.04
CA ARG A 42 23.47 -0.04 -19.51
C ARG A 42 24.67 -0.22 -18.59
N ARG A 43 25.13 0.86 -17.96
CA ARG A 43 26.30 0.81 -17.08
C ARG A 43 25.98 0.29 -15.69
N GLU A 44 24.83 0.68 -15.14
CA GLU A 44 24.53 0.50 -13.72
C GLU A 44 23.48 -0.58 -13.44
N GLU A 45 22.72 -1.00 -14.46
CA GLU A 45 21.62 -1.98 -14.41
C GLU A 45 20.70 -1.79 -13.19
N PRO A 46 20.04 -0.61 -13.06
CA PRO A 46 19.18 -0.34 -11.92
C PRO A 46 17.97 -1.27 -11.86
N ALA A 47 17.49 -1.53 -10.64
CA ALA A 47 16.31 -2.36 -10.40
C ALA A 47 15.00 -1.67 -10.82
N LEU A 48 14.99 -0.33 -10.80
CA LEU A 48 13.84 0.51 -11.15
C LEU A 48 14.29 1.73 -11.98
N ALA A 49 13.46 2.11 -12.96
CA ALA A 49 13.54 3.38 -13.67
C ALA A 49 12.23 4.16 -13.52
N VAL A 50 12.30 5.43 -13.13
CA VAL A 50 11.17 6.37 -13.05
C VAL A 50 11.40 7.49 -14.05
N ILE A 51 10.75 7.41 -15.21
CA ILE A 51 11.08 8.20 -16.39
C ILE A 51 9.88 9.03 -16.82
N ASP A 52 10.08 10.32 -17.09
CA ASP A 52 9.07 11.15 -17.75
C ASP A 52 8.67 10.53 -19.10
N ALA A 53 7.37 10.39 -19.35
CA ALA A 53 6.85 9.81 -20.57
C ALA A 53 7.30 10.59 -21.83
N GLU A 54 7.43 11.91 -21.69
CA GLU A 54 7.87 12.82 -22.75
C GLU A 54 8.98 13.77 -22.26
N PRO A 55 9.96 14.10 -23.11
CA PRO A 55 10.17 13.58 -24.45
C PRO A 55 10.86 12.20 -24.46
N GLY A 56 10.33 11.25 -25.23
CA GLY A 56 11.03 9.98 -25.53
C GLY A 56 11.13 8.96 -24.39
N GLY A 57 10.33 9.10 -23.34
CA GLY A 57 10.24 8.14 -22.24
C GLY A 57 9.71 6.78 -22.68
N PHE A 58 8.76 6.75 -23.61
CA PHE A 58 8.21 5.50 -24.16
C PHE A 58 9.29 4.65 -24.86
N ASP A 59 10.16 5.27 -25.65
CA ASP A 59 11.30 4.60 -26.29
C ASP A 59 12.32 4.12 -25.27
N THR A 60 12.57 4.95 -24.25
CA THR A 60 13.47 4.61 -23.13
C THR A 60 12.98 3.36 -22.39
N ALA A 61 11.69 3.31 -22.06
CA ALA A 61 11.04 2.17 -21.42
C ALA A 61 11.14 0.89 -22.28
N ARG A 62 10.87 0.98 -23.59
CA ARG A 62 11.02 -0.16 -24.52
C ARG A 62 12.44 -0.69 -24.54
N ALA A 63 13.43 0.19 -24.61
CA ALA A 63 14.84 -0.21 -24.65
C ALA A 63 15.28 -0.89 -23.35
N ILE A 64 14.85 -0.37 -22.20
CA ILE A 64 15.10 -0.98 -20.89
C ILE A 64 14.51 -2.39 -20.85
N LYS A 65 13.22 -2.53 -21.19
CA LYS A 65 12.53 -3.82 -21.16
C LYS A 65 13.06 -4.83 -22.17
N ALA A 66 13.56 -4.37 -23.32
CA ALA A 66 14.19 -5.23 -24.31
C ALA A 66 15.56 -5.75 -23.84
N HIS A 67 16.29 -4.96 -23.04
CA HIS A 67 17.60 -5.33 -22.51
C HIS A 67 17.49 -6.19 -21.24
N ASN A 68 16.65 -5.77 -20.29
CA ASN A 68 16.38 -6.51 -19.06
C ASN A 68 14.88 -6.42 -18.69
N PRO A 69 14.09 -7.48 -18.98
CA PRO A 69 12.66 -7.52 -18.65
C PRO A 69 12.35 -7.39 -17.15
N ALA A 70 13.31 -7.77 -16.28
CA ALA A 70 13.15 -7.74 -14.82
C ALA A 70 13.26 -6.34 -14.23
N THR A 71 13.96 -5.40 -14.89
CA THR A 71 14.00 -4.00 -14.44
C THR A 71 12.59 -3.42 -14.47
N ARG A 72 12.15 -2.85 -13.36
CA ARG A 72 10.85 -2.19 -13.26
C ARG A 72 10.92 -0.79 -13.88
N VAL A 73 9.86 -0.36 -14.55
CA VAL A 73 9.77 0.92 -15.25
C VAL A 73 8.45 1.59 -14.91
N VAL A 74 8.54 2.75 -14.27
CA VAL A 74 7.42 3.66 -13.99
C VAL A 74 7.51 4.82 -14.98
N LEU A 75 6.47 5.01 -15.79
CA LEU A 75 6.35 6.20 -16.63
C LEU A 75 5.61 7.30 -15.90
N VAL A 76 6.10 8.54 -16.02
CA VAL A 76 5.49 9.72 -15.42
C VAL A 76 4.90 10.59 -16.52
N ALA A 77 3.57 10.73 -16.57
CA ALA A 77 2.88 11.48 -17.60
C ALA A 77 2.09 12.66 -17.03
N GLY A 78 1.78 13.67 -17.85
CA GLY A 78 0.92 14.78 -17.44
C GLY A 78 -0.55 14.37 -17.28
N LYS A 79 -1.36 15.26 -16.66
CA LYS A 79 -2.80 15.08 -16.38
C LYS A 79 -3.68 14.63 -17.56
N GLN A 80 -3.26 14.90 -18.79
CA GLN A 80 -3.99 14.50 -19.99
C GLN A 80 -3.08 13.71 -20.91
N LEU A 81 -3.51 12.48 -21.19
CA LEU A 81 -2.91 11.60 -22.18
C LEU A 81 -3.84 11.58 -23.39
N SER A 82 -3.27 11.75 -24.58
CA SER A 82 -4.00 11.48 -25.82
C SER A 82 -4.17 9.96 -26.02
N GLY A 83 -5.13 9.55 -26.86
CA GLY A 83 -5.28 8.15 -27.24
C GLY A 83 -4.02 7.56 -27.88
N ASP A 84 -3.22 8.37 -28.59
CA ASP A 84 -1.91 7.95 -29.10
C ASP A 84 -0.91 7.67 -27.98
N GLN A 85 -0.87 8.52 -26.95
CA GLN A 85 0.02 8.33 -25.81
C GLN A 85 -0.40 7.11 -24.99
N MET A 86 -1.70 6.84 -24.82
CA MET A 86 -2.19 5.61 -24.18
C MET A 86 -1.74 4.36 -24.94
N ARG A 87 -1.81 4.37 -26.28
CA ARG A 87 -1.24 3.28 -27.09
C ARG A 87 0.27 3.12 -26.86
N GLN A 88 1.01 4.23 -26.77
CA GLN A 88 2.45 4.21 -26.48
C GLN A 88 2.77 3.64 -25.11
N VAL A 89 1.97 3.94 -24.07
CA VAL A 89 2.09 3.33 -22.73
C VAL A 89 1.97 1.81 -22.85
N SER A 90 0.92 1.29 -23.48
CA SER A 90 0.70 -0.15 -23.62
C SER A 90 1.85 -0.86 -24.34
N VAL A 91 2.35 -0.30 -25.45
CA VAL A 91 3.48 -0.92 -26.18
C VAL A 91 4.85 -0.65 -25.57
N SER A 92 4.95 0.27 -24.59
CA SER A 92 6.23 0.57 -23.93
C SER A 92 6.72 -0.58 -23.05
N GLY A 93 5.79 -1.38 -22.54
CA GLY A 93 6.06 -2.42 -21.55
C GLY A 93 6.38 -1.87 -20.16
N CYS A 94 6.05 -0.60 -19.86
CA CYS A 94 6.16 -0.07 -18.50
C CYS A 94 5.31 -0.89 -17.53
N ASP A 95 5.77 -0.95 -16.27
CA ASP A 95 5.11 -1.69 -15.22
C ASP A 95 4.06 -0.86 -14.48
N GLU A 96 4.20 0.48 -14.52
CA GLU A 96 3.27 1.42 -13.91
C GLU A 96 3.29 2.76 -14.66
N LEU A 97 2.15 3.45 -14.66
CA LEU A 97 1.98 4.80 -15.17
C LEU A 97 1.50 5.72 -14.05
N LEU A 98 2.31 6.71 -13.71
CA LEU A 98 2.00 7.71 -12.70
C LEU A 98 1.66 9.05 -13.36
N ILE A 99 0.54 9.66 -12.93
CA ILE A 99 0.06 10.94 -13.50
C ILE A 99 0.51 12.10 -12.61
N ALA A 100 1.26 13.03 -13.20
CA ALA A 100 1.67 14.28 -12.58
C ALA A 100 0.54 15.34 -12.65
N PRO A 101 0.44 16.26 -11.66
CA PRO A 101 1.21 16.31 -10.42
C PRO A 101 0.82 15.19 -9.46
N MET A 102 1.83 14.55 -8.87
CA MET A 102 1.67 13.55 -7.81
C MET A 102 2.23 14.10 -6.48
N THR A 103 1.87 13.44 -5.40
CA THR A 103 2.42 13.65 -4.06
C THR A 103 3.68 12.80 -3.86
N ALA A 104 4.49 13.14 -2.83
CA ALA A 104 5.67 12.34 -2.48
C ALA A 104 5.29 10.91 -2.09
N ASP A 105 4.15 10.77 -1.41
CA ASP A 105 3.66 9.47 -0.96
C ASP A 105 3.07 8.64 -2.12
N GLU A 106 2.36 9.24 -3.09
CA GLU A 106 1.92 8.52 -4.31
C GLU A 106 3.12 7.98 -5.10
N LEU A 107 4.17 8.79 -5.25
CA LEU A 107 5.43 8.34 -5.84
C LEU A 107 6.07 7.24 -4.98
N HIS A 108 6.08 7.39 -3.66
CA HIS A 108 6.65 6.41 -2.74
C HIS A 108 5.92 5.07 -2.85
N ASP A 109 4.60 5.06 -2.87
CA ASP A 109 3.81 3.84 -2.96
C ASP A 109 4.09 3.10 -4.26
N VAL A 110 4.13 3.82 -5.39
CA VAL A 110 4.52 3.24 -6.68
C VAL A 110 5.94 2.66 -6.61
N VAL A 111 6.92 3.44 -6.14
CA VAL A 111 8.31 2.98 -6.04
C VAL A 111 8.44 1.76 -5.13
N ALA A 112 7.82 1.77 -3.95
CA ALA A 112 7.87 0.67 -3.00
C ALA A 112 7.19 -0.59 -3.54
N ILE A 113 6.02 -0.47 -4.19
CA ILE A 113 5.35 -1.59 -4.86
C ILE A 113 6.27 -2.20 -5.93
N GLN A 114 6.86 -1.38 -6.79
CA GLN A 114 7.73 -1.88 -7.86
C GLN A 114 9.00 -2.54 -7.32
N LEU A 115 9.57 -2.04 -6.22
CA LEU A 115 10.76 -2.62 -5.60
C LEU A 115 10.44 -3.83 -4.69
N GLY A 116 9.16 -4.13 -4.44
CA GLY A 116 8.76 -5.13 -3.44
C GLY A 116 9.09 -4.70 -2.01
N GLU A 117 9.29 -3.40 -1.78
CA GLU A 117 9.63 -2.85 -0.48
C GLU A 117 8.38 -2.72 0.41
N PRO A 118 8.50 -2.92 1.72
CA PRO A 118 7.42 -2.64 2.65
C PRO A 118 7.07 -1.15 2.55
N ARG A 119 5.86 -0.85 2.06
CA ARG A 119 5.29 0.49 2.18
C ARG A 119 5.29 0.88 3.67
N PRO A 120 5.36 2.18 4.07
CA PRO A 120 5.66 2.61 5.44
C PRO A 120 4.91 1.79 6.48
N GLY A 121 5.68 0.99 7.23
CA GLY A 121 5.18 0.04 8.20
C GLY A 121 4.78 0.73 9.49
N SER A 122 3.88 0.08 10.22
CA SER A 122 3.29 0.47 11.49
C SER A 122 4.25 1.24 12.40
N GLU A 123 3.72 2.29 13.03
CA GLU A 123 4.37 2.97 14.15
C GLU A 123 5.00 1.94 15.10
N ALA A 124 6.28 2.14 15.46
CA ALA A 124 6.94 1.24 16.37
C ALA A 124 6.21 1.28 17.72
N PHE A 125 6.12 0.14 18.39
CA PHE A 125 5.52 0.04 19.71
C PHE A 125 6.25 -1.01 20.53
N SER A 126 6.14 -0.88 21.84
CA SER A 126 6.61 -1.87 22.80
C SER A 126 5.42 -2.49 23.53
N VAL A 127 5.59 -3.73 23.98
CA VAL A 127 4.58 -4.45 24.76
C VAL A 127 5.22 -5.00 26.02
N ALA A 128 4.60 -4.72 27.16
CA ALA A 128 4.90 -5.37 28.42
C ALA A 128 3.72 -6.27 28.81
N VAL A 129 4.02 -7.48 29.29
CA VAL A 129 3.01 -8.47 29.65
C VAL A 129 3.19 -8.86 31.11
N ARG A 130 2.09 -8.98 31.85
CA ARG A 130 2.06 -9.50 33.22
C ARG A 130 1.12 -10.69 33.33
N LEU A 131 1.59 -11.74 34.02
CA LEU A 131 0.80 -12.91 34.43
C LEU A 131 0.59 -12.85 35.93
N ALA A 132 -0.67 -12.73 36.37
CA ALA A 132 -1.01 -12.60 37.80
C ALA A 132 -0.11 -11.58 38.50
N ASP A 133 -0.09 -10.35 37.98
CA ASP A 133 0.73 -9.23 38.44
C ASP A 133 2.25 -9.33 38.27
N ARG A 134 2.80 -10.47 37.81
CA ARG A 134 4.24 -10.64 37.59
C ARG A 134 4.62 -10.31 36.15
N PRO A 135 5.65 -9.47 35.89
CA PRO A 135 6.13 -9.22 34.53
C PRO A 135 6.73 -10.49 33.94
N VAL A 136 6.47 -10.71 32.65
CA VAL A 136 6.94 -11.90 31.92
C VAL A 136 7.62 -11.47 30.63
N THR A 137 8.64 -12.22 30.21
CA THR A 137 9.27 -12.02 28.90
C THR A 137 8.34 -12.57 27.83
N ALA A 138 7.84 -11.69 26.97
CA ALA A 138 6.97 -12.05 25.87
C ALA A 138 7.33 -11.26 24.61
N THR A 139 7.16 -11.91 23.45
CA THR A 139 7.29 -11.27 22.13
C THR A 139 5.93 -11.27 21.44
N VAL A 140 5.55 -10.14 20.84
CA VAL A 140 4.36 -10.06 20.00
C VAL A 140 4.68 -10.65 18.63
N SER A 141 3.87 -11.62 18.21
CA SER A 141 3.96 -12.22 16.88
C SER A 141 2.83 -11.76 15.95
N ASN A 142 1.71 -11.32 16.52
CA ASN A 142 0.59 -10.71 15.79
C ASN A 142 -0.21 -9.84 16.77
N LEU A 143 -0.64 -8.65 16.35
CA LEU A 143 -1.50 -7.75 17.10
C LEU A 143 -2.71 -7.37 16.22
N SER A 144 -3.91 -7.46 16.78
CA SER A 144 -5.15 -7.01 16.14
C SER A 144 -5.95 -6.10 17.09
N ILE A 145 -7.11 -5.63 16.63
CA ILE A 145 -8.02 -4.81 17.44
C ILE A 145 -8.66 -5.61 18.60
N ASP A 146 -8.82 -6.93 18.45
CA ASP A 146 -9.55 -7.78 19.40
C ASP A 146 -8.63 -8.74 20.17
N GLY A 147 -7.34 -8.80 19.84
CA GLY A 147 -6.43 -9.67 20.55
C GLY A 147 -4.98 -9.56 20.12
N VAL A 148 -4.16 -10.41 20.74
CA VAL A 148 -2.73 -10.48 20.46
C VAL A 148 -2.27 -11.93 20.50
N ARG A 149 -1.34 -12.27 19.61
CA ARG A 149 -0.59 -13.53 19.64
C ARG A 149 0.78 -13.29 20.24
N LEU A 150 1.04 -13.91 21.38
CA LEU A 150 2.30 -13.77 22.12
C LEU A 150 3.11 -15.07 22.06
N VAL A 151 4.43 -14.91 22.10
CA VAL A 151 5.37 -15.98 22.46
C VAL A 151 5.93 -15.63 23.83
N VAL A 152 5.55 -16.38 24.84
CA VAL A 152 5.91 -16.15 26.25
C VAL A 152 6.96 -17.16 26.67
N ASP A 153 8.00 -16.70 27.37
CA ASP A 153 9.13 -17.56 27.80
C ASP A 153 8.82 -18.41 29.06
N GLU A 154 7.53 -18.58 29.40
CA GLU A 154 7.07 -19.44 30.48
C GLU A 154 5.72 -20.12 30.13
N PRO A 155 5.30 -21.14 30.89
CA PRO A 155 4.01 -21.81 30.69
C PRO A 155 2.82 -20.86 30.88
N VAL A 156 1.90 -20.85 29.92
CA VAL A 156 0.60 -20.16 30.01
C VAL A 156 -0.51 -21.18 29.78
N ALA A 157 -1.52 -21.17 30.64
CA ALA A 157 -2.70 -22.02 30.49
C ALA A 157 -3.82 -21.31 29.72
N GLU A 158 -4.64 -22.07 29.01
CA GLU A 158 -5.91 -21.57 28.48
C GLU A 158 -6.81 -21.07 29.63
N GLY A 159 -7.53 -19.97 29.39
CA GLY A 159 -8.34 -19.27 30.39
C GLY A 159 -7.54 -18.38 31.34
N GLN A 160 -6.21 -18.39 31.28
CA GLN A 160 -5.38 -17.53 32.12
C GLN A 160 -5.51 -16.07 31.70
N VAL A 161 -5.60 -15.17 32.68
CA VAL A 161 -5.69 -13.72 32.46
C VAL A 161 -4.30 -13.11 32.37
N LEU A 162 -4.13 -12.20 31.41
CA LEU A 162 -2.93 -11.43 31.16
C LEU A 162 -3.27 -9.94 31.23
N GLU A 163 -2.38 -9.15 31.83
CA GLU A 163 -2.38 -7.70 31.68
C GLU A 163 -1.32 -7.31 30.67
N ILE A 164 -1.69 -6.49 29.70
CA ILE A 164 -0.88 -6.17 28.53
C ILE A 164 -0.83 -4.65 28.41
N ALA A 165 0.37 -4.09 28.58
CA ALA A 165 0.63 -2.68 28.34
C ALA A 165 1.20 -2.51 26.93
N ILE A 166 0.54 -1.70 26.09
CA ILE A 166 1.00 -1.37 24.73
C ILE A 166 1.40 0.10 24.69
N ALA A 167 2.66 0.37 24.36
CA ALA A 167 3.19 1.73 24.26
C ALA A 167 3.70 2.01 22.84
N PRO A 168 2.96 2.80 22.04
CA PRO A 168 3.47 3.35 20.80
C PRO A 168 4.69 4.25 21.06
N GLU A 169 5.57 4.37 20.08
CA GLU A 169 6.79 5.16 20.18
C GLU A 169 6.46 6.64 20.48
N GLY A 170 6.90 7.12 21.64
CA GLY A 170 6.67 8.51 22.08
C GLY A 170 5.36 8.75 22.83
N ASP A 171 4.46 7.76 22.92
CA ASP A 171 3.17 7.87 23.61
C ASP A 171 3.14 7.12 24.95
N ALA A 172 2.23 7.52 25.84
CA ALA A 172 2.01 6.82 27.10
C ALA A 172 1.27 5.48 26.88
N PRO A 173 1.64 4.41 27.62
CA PRO A 173 1.05 3.08 27.44
C PRO A 173 -0.47 3.08 27.67
N VAL A 174 -1.13 2.17 26.98
CA VAL A 174 -2.51 1.74 27.27
C VAL A 174 -2.48 0.35 27.89
N GLU A 175 -3.23 0.18 28.97
CA GLU A 175 -3.34 -1.10 29.68
C GLU A 175 -4.58 -1.85 29.19
N ILE A 176 -4.38 -3.11 28.83
CA ILE A 176 -5.43 -3.96 28.27
C ILE A 176 -5.39 -5.30 29.00
N ARG A 177 -6.53 -5.67 29.58
CA ARG A 177 -6.72 -7.01 30.12
C ARG A 177 -7.12 -7.95 28.99
N GLY A 178 -6.61 -9.17 29.01
CA GLY A 178 -7.03 -10.20 28.06
C GLY A 178 -6.97 -11.60 28.64
N THR A 179 -7.66 -12.52 27.97
CA THR A 179 -7.76 -13.92 28.38
C THR A 179 -7.14 -14.82 27.31
N ALA A 180 -6.28 -15.75 27.74
CA ALA A 180 -5.72 -16.77 26.86
C ALA A 180 -6.84 -17.68 26.34
N VAL A 181 -7.14 -17.61 25.04
CA VAL A 181 -8.18 -18.44 24.40
C VAL A 181 -7.63 -19.76 23.88
N TRP A 182 -6.31 -19.85 23.69
CA TRP A 182 -5.59 -21.09 23.43
C TRP A 182 -4.12 -20.88 23.79
N ALA A 183 -3.44 -21.95 24.20
CA ALA A 183 -2.02 -21.94 24.54
C ALA A 183 -1.33 -23.21 24.05
N GLN A 184 -0.21 -23.06 23.33
CA GLN A 184 0.55 -24.16 22.74
C GLN A 184 2.01 -24.09 23.20
N PRO A 185 2.47 -25.07 23.99
CA PRO A 185 3.88 -25.18 24.35
C PRO A 185 4.77 -25.45 23.11
N ARG A 186 5.91 -24.77 23.04
CA ARG A 186 6.98 -25.00 22.05
C ARG A 186 8.35 -24.69 22.66
N ASP A 187 9.23 -25.68 22.73
CA ASP A 187 10.65 -25.52 23.10
C ASP A 187 10.90 -24.67 24.36
N GLY A 188 10.16 -24.97 25.45
CA GLY A 188 10.28 -24.23 26.72
C GLY A 188 9.59 -22.87 26.75
N LYS A 189 8.95 -22.46 25.65
CA LYS A 189 8.09 -21.28 25.53
C LYS A 189 6.63 -21.70 25.35
N THR A 190 5.72 -20.74 25.44
CA THR A 190 4.31 -20.91 25.11
C THR A 190 3.90 -19.90 24.05
N VAL A 191 3.39 -20.40 22.92
CA VAL A 191 2.68 -19.56 21.95
C VAL A 191 1.24 -19.47 22.42
N VAL A 192 0.73 -18.27 22.65
CA VAL A 192 -0.61 -18.05 23.22
C VAL A 192 -1.38 -17.05 22.39
N GLY A 193 -2.65 -17.34 22.14
CA GLY A 193 -3.61 -16.37 21.61
C GLY A 193 -4.40 -15.77 22.76
N VAL A 194 -4.37 -14.45 22.88
CA VAL A 194 -5.07 -13.71 23.92
C VAL A 194 -6.15 -12.87 23.28
N ALA A 195 -7.39 -13.06 23.71
CA ALA A 195 -8.50 -12.16 23.34
C ALA A 195 -8.56 -11.00 24.35
N PHE A 196 -8.76 -9.78 23.88
CA PHE A 196 -8.86 -8.61 24.75
C PHE A 196 -10.24 -8.53 25.42
N ASP A 197 -10.25 -8.24 26.71
CA ASP A 197 -11.46 -8.09 27.52
C ASP A 197 -12.02 -6.67 27.35
N ARG A 198 -12.64 -6.37 26.20
CA ARG A 198 -13.25 -5.06 25.87
C ARG A 198 -12.33 -3.86 26.19
N PRO A 199 -11.35 -3.56 25.32
CA PRO A 199 -10.51 -2.36 25.46
C PRO A 199 -11.36 -1.09 25.61
N ASP A 200 -10.90 -0.15 26.44
CA ASP A 200 -11.50 1.18 26.52
C ASP A 200 -11.28 1.98 25.22
N ASP A 201 -11.94 3.14 25.08
CA ASP A 201 -11.87 3.93 23.85
C ASP A 201 -10.44 4.40 23.52
N ARG A 202 -9.61 4.66 24.55
CA ARG A 202 -8.21 5.08 24.34
C ARG A 202 -7.36 3.91 23.84
N ALA A 203 -7.47 2.75 24.49
CA ALA A 203 -6.77 1.54 24.10
C ALA A 203 -7.20 1.09 22.70
N ARG A 204 -8.50 1.17 22.39
CA ARG A 204 -9.05 0.88 21.06
C ARG A 204 -8.49 1.82 20.00
N ALA A 205 -8.44 3.13 20.25
CA ALA A 205 -7.87 4.09 19.31
C ALA A 205 -6.38 3.82 19.03
N VAL A 206 -5.60 3.47 20.06
CA VAL A 206 -4.20 3.06 19.91
C VAL A 206 -4.09 1.78 19.09
N LEU A 207 -4.85 0.73 19.42
CA LEU A 207 -4.84 -0.52 18.66
C LEU A 207 -5.24 -0.31 17.20
N ALA A 208 -6.24 0.52 16.93
CA ALA A 208 -6.67 0.81 15.56
C ALA A 208 -5.58 1.55 14.78
N ARG A 209 -4.90 2.53 15.41
CA ARG A 209 -3.75 3.24 14.82
C ARG A 209 -2.56 2.30 14.53
N LEU A 210 -2.34 1.31 15.39
CA LEU A 210 -1.27 0.33 15.23
C LEU A 210 -1.62 -0.78 14.22
N THR A 211 -2.88 -1.18 14.11
CA THR A 211 -3.27 -2.41 13.38
C THR A 211 -4.16 -2.21 12.16
N GLN A 212 -5.02 -1.17 12.12
CA GLN A 212 -6.05 -1.01 11.08
C GLN A 212 -5.81 0.18 10.16
N TRP A 213 -5.31 1.31 10.67
CA TRP A 213 -5.07 2.48 9.83
C TRP A 213 -3.97 3.39 10.33
N GLN A 214 -3.41 4.16 9.40
CA GLN A 214 -2.52 5.29 9.71
C GLN A 214 -3.10 6.56 9.12
N VAL A 215 -3.23 7.60 9.96
CA VAL A 215 -3.63 8.93 9.53
C VAL A 215 -2.39 9.79 9.39
N VAL A 216 -2.15 10.30 8.18
CA VAL A 216 -1.02 11.17 7.84
C VAL A 216 -1.57 12.51 7.35
N LYS A 217 -1.02 13.61 7.88
CA LYS A 217 -1.33 14.95 7.38
C LYS A 217 -0.30 15.33 6.32
N ASP A 218 -0.76 15.52 5.08
CA ASP A 218 0.06 15.88 3.93
C ASP A 218 -0.41 17.24 3.39
N GLY A 219 0.25 18.31 3.85
CA GLY A 219 -0.13 19.69 3.53
C GLY A 219 -1.58 19.99 3.94
N GLU A 220 -2.45 20.22 2.95
CA GLU A 220 -3.89 20.47 3.12
C GLU A 220 -4.75 19.20 3.04
N ARG A 221 -4.14 18.02 2.89
CA ARG A 221 -4.82 16.74 2.73
C ARG A 221 -4.59 15.86 3.95
N ILE A 222 -5.55 14.98 4.20
CA ILE A 222 -5.44 13.89 5.17
C ILE A 222 -5.39 12.58 4.39
N ARG A 223 -4.32 11.82 4.52
CA ARG A 223 -4.22 10.47 3.97
C ARG A 223 -4.53 9.47 5.09
N VAL A 224 -5.49 8.59 4.84
CA VAL A 224 -5.83 7.46 5.70
C VAL A 224 -5.41 6.19 4.98
N VAL A 225 -4.33 5.56 5.44
CA VAL A 225 -3.85 4.29 4.91
C VAL A 225 -4.53 3.17 5.70
N LEU A 226 -5.45 2.45 5.06
CA LEU A 226 -6.12 1.28 5.60
C LEU A 226 -5.26 0.03 5.37
N ARG A 227 -5.16 -0.82 6.40
CA ARG A 227 -4.35 -2.03 6.35
C ARG A 227 -4.96 -3.19 7.13
N GLY A 228 -4.62 -4.39 6.70
CA GLY A 228 -5.05 -5.62 7.35
C GLY A 228 -6.49 -5.98 7.01
N ASP A 229 -7.13 -6.67 7.94
CA ASP A 229 -8.45 -7.25 7.75
C ASP A 229 -9.54 -6.36 8.33
N PHE A 230 -10.62 -6.18 7.56
CA PHE A 230 -11.77 -5.38 7.92
C PHE A 230 -13.01 -6.27 8.04
N THR A 231 -13.53 -6.36 9.26
CA THR A 231 -14.69 -7.18 9.63
C THR A 231 -15.79 -6.30 10.24
N GLU A 232 -16.88 -6.92 10.67
CA GLU A 232 -17.96 -6.29 11.46
C GLU A 232 -17.47 -5.61 12.75
N ALA A 233 -16.32 -5.99 13.29
CA ALA A 233 -15.75 -5.39 14.50
C ALA A 233 -15.03 -4.06 14.23
N THR A 234 -14.85 -3.69 12.96
CA THR A 234 -14.16 -2.47 12.57
C THR A 234 -15.03 -1.24 12.83
N ARG A 235 -14.49 -0.28 13.61
CA ARG A 235 -15.15 0.99 13.90
C ARG A 235 -14.60 2.11 13.03
N PHE A 236 -15.01 2.16 11.76
CA PHE A 236 -14.56 3.20 10.83
C PHE A 236 -14.89 4.63 11.29
N ASP A 237 -15.95 4.82 12.09
CA ASP A 237 -16.32 6.12 12.65
C ASP A 237 -15.22 6.77 13.50
N ASP A 238 -14.27 5.96 14.02
CA ASP A 238 -13.10 6.46 14.75
C ASP A 238 -12.18 7.32 13.83
N LEU A 239 -12.35 7.25 12.51
CA LEU A 239 -11.66 8.11 11.53
C LEU A 239 -12.31 9.50 11.39
N LEU A 240 -13.60 9.67 11.71
CA LEU A 240 -14.34 10.92 11.49
C LEU A 240 -13.65 12.17 12.08
N PRO A 241 -13.07 12.14 13.29
CA PRO A 241 -12.39 13.30 13.86
C PRO A 241 -11.16 13.75 13.05
N ALA A 242 -10.53 12.83 12.33
CA ALA A 242 -9.36 13.11 11.49
C ALA A 242 -9.72 13.57 10.08
N MET A 243 -10.96 13.35 9.63
CA MET A 243 -11.42 13.64 8.27
C MET A 243 -11.73 15.13 8.06
N VAL A 244 -10.69 15.96 8.12
CA VAL A 244 -10.80 17.40 7.88
C VAL A 244 -10.25 17.76 6.50
N GLY A 245 -11.06 18.45 5.69
CA GLY A 245 -10.66 18.88 4.34
C GLY A 245 -10.68 17.75 3.32
N ARG A 246 -9.68 17.71 2.43
CA ARG A 246 -9.58 16.66 1.40
C ARG A 246 -8.95 15.41 2.02
N VAL A 247 -9.72 14.32 2.05
CA VAL A 247 -9.28 13.02 2.58
C VAL A 247 -8.98 12.06 1.43
N VAL A 248 -7.86 11.34 1.50
CA VAL A 248 -7.49 10.26 0.59
C VAL A 248 -7.47 8.95 1.37
N PHE A 249 -8.27 7.98 0.96
CA PHE A 249 -8.23 6.63 1.51
C PHE A 249 -7.34 5.75 0.63
N ASP A 250 -6.21 5.30 1.18
CA ASP A 250 -5.36 4.28 0.55
C ASP A 250 -5.76 2.91 1.11
N THR A 251 -6.37 2.09 0.26
CA THR A 251 -6.83 0.74 0.61
C THR A 251 -5.88 -0.35 0.10
N ALA A 252 -4.72 0.00 -0.47
CA ALA A 252 -3.87 -0.97 -1.14
C ALA A 252 -3.19 -1.96 -0.17
N ARG A 253 -3.32 -1.77 1.16
CA ARG A 253 -2.89 -2.76 2.17
C ARG A 253 -4.03 -3.46 2.89
N VAL A 254 -5.26 -3.25 2.44
CA VAL A 254 -6.39 -4.07 2.86
C VAL A 254 -6.12 -5.49 2.36
N THR A 255 -5.92 -6.43 3.28
CA THR A 255 -5.68 -7.84 2.94
C THR A 255 -6.99 -8.59 2.77
N TYR A 256 -8.01 -8.19 3.51
CA TYR A 256 -9.32 -8.81 3.46
C TYR A 256 -10.39 -7.85 3.95
N MET A 257 -11.57 -7.89 3.33
CA MET A 257 -12.77 -7.22 3.83
C MET A 257 -13.97 -8.14 3.63
N ASN A 258 -14.61 -8.56 4.72
CA ASN A 258 -15.80 -9.42 4.64
C ASN A 258 -17.05 -8.61 4.27
N SER A 259 -18.18 -9.29 4.01
CA SER A 259 -19.42 -8.64 3.60
C SER A 259 -19.99 -7.66 4.64
N LEU A 260 -19.73 -7.89 5.94
CA LEU A 260 -20.14 -6.98 7.00
C LEU A 260 -19.20 -5.77 7.10
N GLY A 261 -17.89 -5.97 6.92
CA GLY A 261 -16.89 -4.90 6.81
C GLY A 261 -17.17 -3.97 5.64
N VAL A 262 -17.52 -4.50 4.47
CA VAL A 262 -17.95 -3.69 3.31
C VAL A 262 -19.18 -2.85 3.65
N ARG A 263 -20.18 -3.43 4.34
CA ARG A 263 -21.37 -2.68 4.76
C ARG A 263 -21.01 -1.57 5.74
N ALA A 264 -20.20 -1.88 6.75
CA ALA A 264 -19.73 -0.91 7.74
C ALA A 264 -18.94 0.23 7.07
N TRP A 265 -18.10 -0.07 6.09
CA TRP A 265 -17.37 0.91 5.29
C TRP A 265 -18.32 1.82 4.51
N CYS A 266 -19.28 1.24 3.79
CA CYS A 266 -20.28 1.99 3.04
C CYS A 266 -21.15 2.87 3.95
N GLU A 267 -21.55 2.38 5.12
CA GLU A 267 -22.31 3.15 6.10
C GLU A 267 -21.50 4.31 6.67
N PHE A 268 -20.24 4.06 7.03
CA PHE A 268 -19.29 5.10 7.44
C PHE A 268 -19.16 6.20 6.39
N LEU A 269 -18.93 5.85 5.11
CA LEU A 269 -18.81 6.83 4.04
C LEU A 269 -20.10 7.63 3.81
N ARG A 270 -21.29 7.03 4.04
CA ARG A 270 -22.57 7.76 3.96
C ARG A 270 -22.74 8.75 5.13
N HIS A 271 -22.23 8.42 6.31
CA HIS A 271 -22.34 9.27 7.50
C HIS A 271 -21.25 10.35 7.56
N ALA A 272 -20.06 10.05 7.04
CA ALA A 272 -19.03 11.04 6.80
C ALA A 272 -19.61 12.09 5.86
N ARG A 273 -19.68 13.36 6.29
CA ARG A 273 -20.25 14.48 5.52
C ARG A 273 -19.39 14.84 4.30
N ILE A 274 -19.21 13.89 3.40
CA ILE A 274 -18.35 13.94 2.23
C ILE A 274 -19.06 14.73 1.13
N GLN A 275 -18.40 15.76 0.61
CA GLN A 275 -18.94 16.63 -0.46
C GLN A 275 -18.68 16.07 -1.87
N GLY A 276 -17.97 14.95 -1.98
CA GLY A 276 -17.67 14.26 -3.24
C GLY A 276 -16.66 13.14 -2.99
N CYS A 277 -16.79 12.04 -3.73
CA CYS A 277 -15.88 10.90 -3.69
C CYS A 277 -15.43 10.59 -5.11
N THR A 278 -14.14 10.29 -5.29
CA THR A 278 -13.60 9.90 -6.59
C THR A 278 -12.61 8.77 -6.36
N VAL A 279 -12.74 7.70 -7.14
CA VAL A 279 -11.73 6.63 -7.18
C VAL A 279 -10.59 7.12 -8.09
N THR A 280 -9.40 7.27 -7.54
CA THR A 280 -8.21 7.73 -8.29
C THR A 280 -7.47 6.57 -8.96
N SER A 281 -7.47 5.41 -8.32
CA SER A 281 -6.83 4.19 -8.79
C SER A 281 -7.47 2.96 -8.16
N PHE A 282 -7.34 1.81 -8.80
CA PHE A 282 -7.91 0.54 -8.34
C PHE A 282 -7.07 -0.64 -8.86
N PHE A 283 -7.04 -1.76 -8.13
CA PHE A 283 -6.45 -2.99 -8.62
C PHE A 283 -7.40 -3.70 -9.57
N ALA A 284 -6.86 -4.29 -10.64
CA ALA A 284 -7.57 -4.99 -11.69
C ALA A 284 -6.89 -6.33 -11.99
N PRO A 285 -7.66 -7.41 -12.25
CA PRO A 285 -7.09 -8.73 -12.46
C PRO A 285 -6.51 -8.89 -13.88
N PHE A 286 -5.36 -9.55 -13.97
CA PHE A 286 -4.71 -9.93 -15.22
C PHE A 286 -4.24 -11.38 -15.18
N HIS A 287 -4.30 -12.05 -16.32
CA HIS A 287 -3.77 -13.40 -16.48
C HIS A 287 -2.85 -13.49 -17.71
N CYS A 288 -1.83 -14.33 -17.64
CA CYS A 288 -0.89 -14.55 -18.73
C CYS A 288 -1.30 -15.74 -19.58
N ILE A 289 -1.59 -15.50 -20.86
CA ILE A 289 -1.92 -16.55 -21.84
C ILE A 289 -0.79 -17.57 -22.09
N GLY A 290 0.45 -17.21 -21.77
CA GLY A 290 1.63 -18.03 -22.07
C GLY A 290 2.07 -18.98 -20.95
N CYS A 291 1.85 -18.60 -19.69
CA CYS A 291 2.32 -19.39 -18.53
C CYS A 291 1.30 -19.50 -17.38
N ASP A 292 0.07 -19.04 -17.59
CA ASP A 292 -1.04 -19.08 -16.62
C ASP A 292 -0.76 -18.29 -15.32
N HIS A 293 0.26 -17.42 -15.33
CA HIS A 293 0.53 -16.51 -14.24
C HIS A 293 -0.61 -15.49 -14.09
N GLN A 294 -1.19 -15.40 -12.90
CA GLN A 294 -2.20 -14.41 -12.55
C GLN A 294 -1.63 -13.38 -11.58
N GLU A 295 -2.02 -12.13 -11.75
CA GLU A 295 -1.66 -11.05 -10.86
C GLU A 295 -2.66 -9.89 -10.92
N GLU A 296 -2.67 -9.08 -9.88
CA GLU A 296 -3.40 -7.81 -9.89
C GLU A 296 -2.46 -6.67 -10.33
N ARG A 297 -3.02 -5.72 -11.08
CA ARG A 297 -2.33 -4.50 -11.51
C ARG A 297 -3.08 -3.28 -11.01
N LEU A 298 -2.35 -2.33 -10.43
CA LEU A 298 -2.91 -1.03 -10.09
C LEU A 298 -3.14 -0.26 -11.39
N LEU A 299 -4.36 0.21 -11.61
CA LEU A 299 -4.74 1.04 -12.76
C LEU A 299 -5.16 2.42 -12.26
N GLN A 300 -4.74 3.46 -12.98
CA GLN A 300 -5.16 4.83 -12.73
C GLN A 300 -6.48 5.12 -13.43
N THR A 301 -7.47 5.66 -12.71
CA THR A 301 -8.78 6.03 -13.28
C THR A 301 -8.64 6.97 -14.47
N ALA A 302 -7.77 7.98 -14.35
CA ALA A 302 -7.53 8.95 -15.43
C ALA A 302 -7.00 8.28 -16.71
N ALA A 303 -6.16 7.25 -16.58
CA ALA A 303 -5.62 6.52 -17.72
C ALA A 303 -6.72 5.70 -18.41
N ILE A 304 -7.57 5.02 -17.64
CA ILE A 304 -8.68 4.21 -18.17
C ILE A 304 -9.76 5.07 -18.84
N LEU A 305 -10.05 6.26 -18.28
CA LEU A 305 -10.93 7.23 -18.94
C LEU A 305 -10.32 7.74 -20.25
N ALA A 306 -9.01 8.04 -20.26
CA ALA A 306 -8.30 8.50 -21.45
C ALA A 306 -8.22 7.43 -22.57
N SER A 307 -8.27 6.13 -22.22
CA SER A 307 -8.36 5.02 -23.17
C SER A 307 -9.78 4.63 -23.56
N ASN A 308 -10.80 5.43 -23.22
CA ASN A 308 -12.21 5.11 -23.49
C ASN A 308 -12.61 3.74 -22.90
N LEU A 309 -12.16 3.47 -21.67
CA LEU A 309 -12.40 2.24 -20.90
C LEU A 309 -11.77 0.98 -21.50
N GLU A 310 -10.80 1.11 -22.39
CA GLU A 310 -9.99 -0.02 -22.84
C GLU A 310 -8.91 -0.34 -21.79
N PRO A 311 -8.79 -1.60 -21.34
CA PRO A 311 -7.75 -1.99 -20.40
C PRO A 311 -6.36 -1.96 -21.09
N PRO A 312 -5.30 -1.54 -20.38
CA PRO A 312 -3.94 -1.63 -20.90
C PRO A 312 -3.49 -3.09 -21.01
N THR A 313 -2.53 -3.35 -21.90
CA THR A 313 -1.84 -4.65 -21.97
C THR A 313 -0.47 -4.56 -21.32
N PHE A 314 -0.08 -5.60 -20.59
CA PHE A 314 1.22 -5.66 -19.89
C PHE A 314 2.03 -6.88 -20.33
N LYS A 315 3.31 -6.92 -19.96
CA LYS A 315 4.15 -8.10 -20.14
C LYS A 315 4.24 -8.90 -18.85
N CYS A 316 4.12 -10.23 -18.98
CA CYS A 316 4.23 -11.16 -17.87
C CYS A 316 5.65 -11.12 -17.28
N PRO A 317 5.79 -10.91 -15.95
CA PRO A 317 7.09 -10.91 -15.30
C PRO A 317 7.75 -12.31 -15.32
N SER A 318 6.95 -13.38 -15.41
CA SER A 318 7.43 -14.77 -15.36
C SER A 318 7.98 -15.28 -16.68
N CYS A 319 7.33 -14.96 -17.81
CA CYS A 319 7.71 -15.50 -19.13
C CYS A 319 7.85 -14.47 -20.25
N GLY A 320 7.55 -13.19 -19.98
CA GLY A 320 7.57 -12.11 -20.99
C GLY A 320 6.41 -12.12 -21.99
N GLY A 321 5.48 -13.08 -21.89
CA GLY A 321 4.25 -13.14 -22.70
C GLY A 321 3.26 -12.00 -22.39
N ALA A 322 2.15 -11.93 -23.14
CA ALA A 322 1.11 -10.93 -22.86
C ALA A 322 0.36 -11.27 -21.56
N LEU A 323 0.12 -10.24 -20.75
CA LEU A 323 -0.88 -10.23 -19.70
C LEU A 323 -2.13 -9.59 -20.26
N GLU A 324 -3.22 -10.34 -20.23
CA GLU A 324 -4.53 -9.90 -20.67
C GLU A 324 -5.42 -9.65 -19.45
N PHE A 325 -6.30 -8.66 -19.58
CA PHE A 325 -7.25 -8.32 -18.54
C PHE A 325 -8.22 -9.50 -18.31
N ASP A 326 -8.36 -9.93 -17.06
CA ASP A 326 -9.09 -11.15 -16.69
C ASP A 326 -10.50 -10.86 -16.17
N ASP A 327 -11.23 -9.99 -16.86
CA ASP A 327 -12.66 -9.72 -16.65
C ASP A 327 -13.28 -9.08 -17.91
N LEU A 328 -14.57 -8.73 -17.85
CA LEU A 328 -15.29 -7.99 -18.88
C LEU A 328 -15.16 -6.48 -18.62
N PRO A 329 -14.44 -5.71 -19.47
CA PRO A 329 -14.17 -4.28 -19.24
C PRO A 329 -15.43 -3.45 -19.00
N GLU A 330 -16.52 -3.71 -19.72
CA GLU A 330 -17.77 -2.97 -19.61
C GLU A 330 -18.46 -3.16 -18.25
N ARG A 331 -18.23 -4.31 -17.61
CA ARG A 331 -18.76 -4.60 -16.28
C ARG A 331 -17.83 -4.10 -15.20
N TYR A 332 -16.53 -4.32 -15.37
CA TYR A 332 -15.53 -4.01 -14.36
C TYR A 332 -15.33 -2.50 -14.21
N PHE A 333 -15.30 -1.76 -15.33
CA PHE A 333 -15.11 -0.30 -15.33
C PHE A 333 -16.41 0.50 -15.28
N ALA A 334 -17.57 -0.15 -15.13
CA ALA A 334 -18.88 0.52 -15.10
C ALA A 334 -18.94 1.66 -14.07
N PHE A 335 -18.28 1.51 -12.92
CA PHE A 335 -18.25 2.52 -11.86
C PHE A 335 -17.52 3.82 -12.25
N LEU A 336 -16.78 3.83 -13.36
CA LEU A 336 -16.11 5.02 -13.90
C LEU A 336 -17.02 5.85 -14.82
N GLN A 337 -18.15 5.29 -15.25
CA GLN A 337 -19.10 5.96 -16.16
C GLN A 337 -20.13 6.81 -15.42
N ASP A 338 -20.23 6.66 -14.10
CA ASP A 338 -21.10 7.47 -13.26
C ASP A 338 -20.46 8.85 -13.01
N GLU A 339 -20.46 9.71 -14.04
CA GLU A 339 -20.36 11.16 -13.80
C GLU A 339 -21.75 11.69 -13.44
N SER A 340 -21.91 11.98 -12.15
CA SER A 340 -22.65 13.11 -11.56
C SER A 340 -24.03 13.46 -12.16
N ASP A 341 -25.10 13.08 -11.45
CA ASP A 341 -26.31 13.93 -11.38
C ASP A 341 -26.04 15.21 -10.58
#